data_AF-A0A439CPD2-F1
#
_entry.id   AF-A0A439CPD2-F1
#
_cell.length_a   1.000
_cell.length_b   1.000
_cell.length_c   1.000
_cell.angle_alpha   90.00
_cell.angle_beta   90.00
_cell.angle_gamma   90.00
#
_symmetry.space_group_name_H-M   'P 1'
#
loop_
_entity.id
_entity.type
_entity.pdbx_description
1 polymer ?
#
loop_
_entity_poly.entity_id
_entity_poly.type
_entity_poly.pdbx_seq_one_letter_code
_entity_poly.pdbx_strand_id
1 'polypeptide(L)' 'MASIPKGLKAVLSKAPTDTVILSSLRTPVCRSYKGQLKDAYPEELLTAVLKATLAAHPTLD' A
#
# COMPACT_ATOMS: atom_id res chain seq x y z
N MET A 1 34.80 12.71 0.42
CA MET A 1 33.96 11.60 0.95
C MET A 1 32.97 12.22 1.92
N ALA A 2 31.71 12.40 1.51
CA ALA A 2 30.74 13.17 2.29
C ALA A 2 30.45 12.47 3.63
N SER A 3 30.58 13.21 4.75
CA SER A 3 30.30 12.67 6.09
C SER A 3 28.81 12.40 6.23
N ILE A 4 28.44 11.15 6.49
CA ILE A 4 27.05 10.79 6.75
C ILE A 4 26.64 11.45 8.07
N PRO A 5 25.61 12.31 8.10
CA PRO A 5 25.14 12.94 9.33
C PRO A 5 24.64 11.85 10.30
N LYS A 6 25.06 11.92 11.57
CA LYS A 6 24.77 10.88 12.59
C LYS A 6 23.28 10.53 12.70
N GLY A 7 22.39 11.50 12.46
CA GLY A 7 20.93 11.29 12.48
C GLY A 7 20.42 10.33 11.41
N LEU A 8 21.08 10.23 10.25
CA LEU A 8 20.65 9.32 9.18
C LEU A 8 20.79 7.85 9.60
N LYS A 9 21.84 7.52 10.36
CA LYS A 9 22.05 6.17 10.86
C LYS A 9 20.95 5.73 11.83
N ALA A 10 20.40 6.67 12.62
CA ALA A 10 19.32 6.41 13.56
C ALA A 10 17.96 6.20 12.88
N VAL A 11 17.69 6.90 11.78
CA VAL A 11 16.44 6.70 11.01
C VAL A 11 16.44 5.37 10.26
N LEU A 12 17.60 4.91 9.81
CA LEU A 12 17.74 3.67 9.05
C LEU A 12 17.89 2.41 9.93
N SER A 13 18.15 2.57 11.23
CA SER A 13 18.25 1.42 12.13
C SER A 13 16.86 0.82 12.36
N LYS A 14 16.67 -0.42 11.94
CA LYS A 14 15.41 -1.16 12.12
C LYS A 14 15.30 -1.66 13.55
N ALA A 15 14.16 -1.41 14.19
CA ALA A 15 13.80 -1.92 15.50
C ALA A 15 12.58 -2.85 15.40
N PRO A 16 12.43 -3.83 16.31
CA PRO A 16 11.25 -4.71 16.34
C PRO A 16 9.94 -3.96 16.66
N THR A 17 10.04 -2.75 17.19
CA THR A 17 8.90 -1.86 17.49
C THR A 17 8.46 -1.02 16.29
N ASP A 18 9.15 -1.12 15.15
CA ASP A 18 8.83 -0.31 13.98
C ASP A 18 7.52 -0.75 13.34
N THR A 19 6.62 0.19 13.07
CA THR A 19 5.42 -0.06 12.27
C THR A 19 5.82 -0.20 10.81
N VAL A 20 5.66 -1.40 10.25
CA VAL A 20 6.02 -1.71 8.87
C VAL A 20 4.78 -1.82 7.97
N ILE A 21 4.96 -1.50 6.68
CA ILE A 21 3.94 -1.72 5.66
C ILE A 21 4.06 -3.16 5.16
N LEU A 22 3.06 -3.99 5.44
CA LEU A 22 3.04 -5.39 5.01
C LEU A 22 2.53 -5.55 3.58
N SER A 23 1.49 -4.80 3.21
CA SER A 23 0.88 -4.83 1.88
C SER A 23 0.52 -3.43 1.40
N SER A 24 0.72 -3.15 0.12
CA SER A 24 0.28 -1.89 -0.52
C SER A 24 -0.24 -2.18 -1.92
N LEU A 25 -1.56 -2.15 -2.08
CA LEU A 25 -2.27 -2.41 -3.32
C LEU A 25 -3.25 -1.27 -3.60
N ARG A 26 -3.63 -1.11 -4.87
CA ARG A 26 -4.56 -0.05 -5.30
C ARG A 26 -5.37 -0.51 -6.50
N THR A 27 -6.51 0.14 -6.71
CA THR A 27 -7.24 0.04 -7.99
C THR A 27 -6.49 0.80 -9.09
N PRO A 28 -6.69 0.43 -10.37
CA PRO A 28 -6.22 1.23 -11.49
C PRO A 28 -6.95 2.58 -11.48
N VAL A 29 -6.20 3.66 -11.68
CA VAL A 29 -6.76 5.02 -11.74
C VAL A 29 -7.33 5.23 -13.14
N CYS A 30 -8.66 5.28 -13.24
CA CYS A 30 -9.38 5.52 -14.48
C CYS A 30 -9.87 6.97 -14.56
N ARG A 31 -10.09 7.47 -15.78
CA ARG A 31 -10.70 8.81 -15.96
C ARG A 31 -12.11 8.83 -15.39
N SER A 32 -12.45 9.88 -14.66
CA SER A 32 -13.82 10.09 -14.19
C SER A 32 -14.79 10.19 -15.38
N TYR A 33 -16.02 9.66 -15.22
CA TYR A 33 -17.12 9.60 -16.21
C TYR A 33 -16.87 8.86 -17.53
N LYS A 34 -15.62 8.74 -18.00
CA LYS A 34 -15.27 8.14 -19.30
C LYS A 34 -14.36 6.92 -19.18
N GLY A 35 -13.93 6.59 -17.96
CA GLY A 35 -13.05 5.47 -17.68
C GLY A 35 -13.79 4.15 -17.48
N GLN A 36 -13.03 3.07 -17.32
CA GLN A 36 -13.59 1.72 -17.16
C GLN A 36 -14.30 1.50 -15.81
N LEU A 37 -13.97 2.32 -14.81
CA LEU A 37 -14.59 2.28 -13.48
C LEU A 37 -15.63 3.39 -13.28
N LYS A 38 -16.18 3.95 -14.38
CA LYS A 38 -17.13 5.07 -14.30
C LYS A 38 -18.47 4.72 -13.67
N ASP A 39 -18.88 3.46 -13.80
CA ASP A 39 -20.16 2.93 -13.32
C ASP A 39 -20.00 2.18 -11.98
N ALA A 40 -18.77 2.07 -11.47
CA ALA A 40 -18.47 1.35 -10.25
C ALA A 40 -18.68 2.23 -9.02
N TYR A 41 -19.35 1.69 -7.99
CA TYR A 41 -19.50 2.38 -6.73
C TYR A 41 -18.23 2.25 -5.85
N PRO A 42 -17.97 3.20 -4.93
CA PRO A 42 -16.78 3.17 -4.07
C PRO A 42 -16.62 1.86 -3.28
N GLU A 43 -17.70 1.27 -2.80
CA GLU A 43 -17.72 0.00 -2.07
C GLU A 43 -17.31 -1.20 -2.96
N GLU A 44 -17.61 -1.16 -4.25
CA GLU A 44 -17.18 -2.19 -5.21
C GLU A 44 -15.68 -2.08 -5.45
N LEU A 45 -15.17 -0.85 -5.57
CA LEU A 45 -13.73 -0.59 -5.67
C LEU A 45 -12.98 -1.04 -4.42
N LEU A 46 -13.54 -0.79 -3.22
CA LEU A 46 -12.98 -1.24 -1.96
C LEU A 46 -12.95 -2.78 -1.88
N THR A 47 -14.04 -3.43 -2.27
CA THR A 47 -14.14 -4.90 -2.28
C THR A 47 -13.07 -5.53 -3.17
N ALA A 48 -12.79 -4.94 -4.34
CA ALA A 48 -11.74 -5.43 -5.23
C ALA A 48 -10.35 -5.39 -4.56
N VAL A 49 -10.04 -4.31 -3.83
CA VAL A 49 -8.77 -4.19 -3.11
C VAL A 49 -8.68 -5.22 -1.99
N LEU A 50 -9.72 -5.33 -1.15
CA LEU A 50 -9.73 -6.27 -0.03
C LEU A 50 -9.58 -7.73 -0.49
N LYS A 51 -10.28 -8.13 -1.54
CA LYS A 51 -10.13 -9.47 -2.13
C LYS A 51 -8.72 -9.71 -2.66
N ALA A 52 -8.12 -8.72 -3.32
CA ALA A 52 -6.76 -8.82 -3.82
C ALA A 52 -5.73 -8.92 -2.69
N THR A 53 -5.93 -8.18 -1.59
CA THR A 53 -5.06 -8.25 -0.40
C THR A 53 -5.11 -9.63 0.25
N LEU A 54 -6.32 -10.20 0.43
CA LEU A 54 -6.46 -11.55 0.98
C LEU A 54 -5.84 -12.62 0.08
N ALA A 55 -6.02 -12.50 -1.25
CA ALA A 55 -5.41 -13.43 -2.20
C ALA A 55 -3.87 -13.36 -2.22
N ALA A 56 -3.30 -12.15 -2.04
CA ALA A 56 -1.85 -11.96 -1.97
C ALA A 56 -1.24 -12.49 -0.66
N HIS A 57 -2.02 -12.54 0.42
CA HIS A 57 -1.57 -12.95 1.74
C HIS A 57 -2.56 -13.93 2.40
N PRO A 58 -2.56 -15.22 1.99
CA PRO A 58 -3.50 -16.23 2.48
C PRO A 58 -3.36 -16.58 3.97
N THR A 59 -2.30 -16.12 4.62
CA THR A 59 -1.99 -16.39 6.03
C THR A 59 -2.37 -15.24 6.96
N LEU A 60 -3.05 -14.20 6.46
CA LEU A 60 -3.62 -13.13 7.27
C LEU A 60 -4.99 -13.57 7.80
N ASP A 61 -4.98 -14.50 8.76
CA ASP A 61 -6.12 -14.83 9.63
C ASP A 61 -5.89 -14.25 11.04
#